data_AF-A0A7V5P959-F1
#
_entry.id   AF-A0A7V5P959-F1
#
_cell.length_a   1.000
_cell.length_b   1.000
_cell.length_c   1.000
_cell.angle_alpha   90.00
_cell.angle_beta   90.00
_cell.angle_gamma   90.00
#
_symmetry.space_group_name_H-M   'P 1'
#
loop_
_entity.id
_entity.type
_entity.pdbx_description
1 polymer ?
#
loop_
_entity_poly.entity_id
_entity_poly.type
_entity_poly.pdbx_seq_one_letter_code
_entity_poly.pdbx_strand_id
1 'polypeptide(L)'
;MSEMFGNSQLQHHSTAKWRRGAALRHGYTTAACAAAAGAAAAKALLEGEVQETITIDLPGEKQVTFHLATCAMSNSSITCGVIKDAGDDPDVTHGAEIRATVGWGGTPGITI
;
A
#
# COMPACT_ATOMS: atom_id res chain seq x y z
N MET A 1 8.09 21.30 63.91
CA MET A 1 6.82 20.53 63.91
C MET A 1 5.81 21.28 63.06
N SER A 2 5.74 20.92 61.78
CA SER A 2 4.58 21.02 60.88
C SER A 2 5.05 20.53 59.50
N GLU A 3 4.84 19.24 59.26
CA GLU A 3 4.28 18.64 58.03
C GLU A 3 3.69 19.67 57.01
N MET A 4 3.70 19.51 55.68
CA MET A 4 3.72 18.33 54.81
C MET A 4 3.67 18.79 53.32
N PHE A 5 4.28 18.01 52.42
CA PHE A 5 3.97 17.76 51.00
C PHE A 5 3.84 18.89 49.94
N GLY A 6 4.49 18.67 48.79
CA GLY A 6 4.22 19.37 47.53
C GLY A 6 5.09 18.89 46.37
N ASN A 7 4.89 17.65 45.93
CA ASN A 7 5.65 16.95 44.89
C ASN A 7 5.40 17.52 43.47
N SER A 8 6.38 17.25 42.60
CA SER A 8 6.47 17.57 41.17
C SER A 8 5.19 17.34 40.37
N GLN A 9 4.93 18.17 39.35
CA GLN A 9 4.30 17.73 38.08
C GLN A 9 4.81 18.62 36.93
N LEU A 10 5.73 18.07 36.13
CA LEU A 10 6.04 18.56 34.78
C LEU A 10 4.81 18.37 33.90
N GLN A 11 4.30 19.46 33.34
CA GLN A 11 3.16 19.44 32.43
C GLN A 11 3.59 18.89 31.07
N HIS A 12 3.56 17.56 30.92
CA HIS A 12 3.58 16.91 29.61
C HIS A 12 2.21 17.12 28.94
N HIS A 13 2.10 18.17 28.13
CA HIS A 13 0.92 18.42 27.30
C HIS A 13 0.95 17.48 26.07
N SER A 14 0.46 16.25 26.24
CA SER A 14 0.19 15.30 25.16
C SER A 14 -1.13 15.68 24.48
N THR A 15 -1.09 16.08 23.20
CA THR A 15 -2.26 16.45 22.39
C THR A 15 -2.88 15.28 21.62
N ALA A 16 -2.56 14.03 21.94
CA ALA A 16 -3.16 12.88 21.28
C ALA A 16 -4.59 12.62 21.81
N LYS A 17 -5.58 13.20 21.14
CA LYS A 17 -7.02 12.96 21.36
C LYS A 17 -7.39 11.55 20.87
N TRP A 18 -7.28 10.55 21.75
CA TRP A 18 -7.77 9.19 21.49
C TRP A 18 -9.28 9.22 21.20
N ARG A 19 -9.66 9.05 19.93
CA ARG A 19 -11.07 8.88 19.53
C ARG A 19 -11.54 7.49 19.97
N ARG A 20 -12.02 7.39 21.21
CA ARG A 20 -12.72 6.18 21.67
C ARG A 20 -14.00 6.01 20.84
N GLY A 21 -14.06 4.99 19.98
CA GLY A 21 -15.28 4.57 19.26
C GLY A 21 -15.24 4.61 17.73
N ALA A 22 -14.13 4.99 17.09
CA ALA A 22 -14.00 4.84 15.63
C ALA A 22 -13.36 3.48 15.30
N ALA A 23 -13.90 2.77 14.29
CA ALA A 23 -13.23 1.59 13.73
C ALA A 23 -11.90 2.03 13.10
N LEU A 24 -10.83 1.27 13.38
CA LEU A 24 -9.52 1.51 12.76
C LEU A 24 -9.59 1.19 11.26
N ARG A 25 -8.91 1.99 10.46
CA ARG A 25 -8.72 1.74 9.04
C ARG A 25 -7.71 0.62 8.86
N HIS A 26 -8.07 -0.35 8.03
CA HIS A 26 -7.16 -1.36 7.54
C HIS A 26 -6.43 -0.83 6.31
N GLY A 27 -5.17 -1.22 6.14
CA GLY A 27 -4.39 -0.98 4.93
C GLY A 27 -3.99 -2.28 4.24
N TYR A 28 -3.15 -2.15 3.22
CA TYR A 28 -2.61 -3.26 2.45
C TYR A 28 -1.12 -3.44 2.70
N THR A 29 -0.68 -4.70 2.68
CA THR A 29 0.74 -5.02 2.80
C THR A 29 1.50 -4.63 1.54
N THR A 30 2.81 -4.41 1.67
CA THR A 30 3.69 -4.12 0.52
C THR A 30 3.61 -5.22 -0.55
N ALA A 31 3.50 -6.48 -0.12
CA ALA A 31 3.35 -7.63 -1.03
C ALA A 31 2.01 -7.61 -1.79
N ALA A 32 0.91 -7.21 -1.15
CA ALA A 32 -0.38 -7.04 -1.82
C ALA A 32 -0.31 -5.94 -2.90
N CYS A 33 0.32 -4.80 -2.59
CA CYS A 33 0.55 -3.74 -3.58
C CYS A 33 1.45 -4.21 -4.73
N ALA A 34 2.51 -4.97 -4.45
CA ALA A 34 3.38 -5.54 -5.49
C ALA A 34 2.63 -6.54 -6.39
N ALA A 35 1.80 -7.41 -5.81
CA ALA A 35 0.96 -8.34 -6.56
C ALA A 35 -0.04 -7.60 -7.47
N ALA A 36 -0.68 -6.54 -6.95
CA ALA A 36 -1.59 -5.70 -7.74
C ALA A 36 -0.86 -5.01 -8.90
N ALA A 37 0.30 -4.40 -8.63
CA ALA A 37 1.12 -3.76 -9.67
C ALA A 37 1.55 -4.76 -10.77
N GLY A 38 2.01 -5.95 -10.38
CA GLY A 38 2.40 -7.00 -11.32
C GLY A 38 1.23 -7.53 -12.16
N ALA A 39 0.08 -7.77 -11.52
CA ALA A 39 -1.15 -8.19 -12.20
C ALA A 39 -1.63 -7.13 -13.20
N ALA A 40 -1.62 -5.86 -12.81
CA ALA A 40 -1.97 -4.75 -13.70
C ALA A 40 -1.03 -4.65 -14.90
N ALA A 41 0.28 -4.72 -14.68
CA ALA A 41 1.28 -4.65 -15.75
C ALA A 41 1.15 -5.84 -16.71
N ALA A 42 0.93 -7.06 -16.19
CA ALA A 42 0.71 -8.23 -17.03
C ALA A 42 -0.59 -8.13 -17.85
N LYS A 43 -1.69 -7.70 -17.22
CA LYS A 43 -2.97 -7.47 -17.90
C LYS A 43 -2.82 -6.44 -19.02
N ALA A 44 -2.24 -5.30 -18.70
CA ALA A 44 -1.98 -4.23 -19.66
C ALA A 44 -1.09 -4.69 -20.83
N LEU A 45 -0.07 -5.52 -20.57
CA LEU A 45 0.79 -6.05 -21.62
C LEU A 45 0.03 -7.01 -22.54
N LEU A 46 -0.85 -7.84 -21.99
CA LEU A 46 -1.66 -8.81 -22.74
C LEU A 46 -2.77 -8.13 -23.57
N GLU A 47 -3.41 -7.12 -23.02
CA GLU A 47 -4.51 -6.39 -23.67
C GLU A 47 -4.00 -5.28 -24.60
N GLY A 48 -2.77 -4.80 -24.40
CA GLY A 48 -2.24 -3.65 -25.12
C GLY A 48 -2.80 -2.31 -24.65
N GLU A 49 -3.50 -2.28 -23.51
CA GLU A 49 -4.20 -1.10 -22.97
C GLU A 49 -3.76 -0.83 -21.53
N VAL A 50 -3.46 0.45 -21.24
CA VAL A 50 -3.14 0.88 -19.86
C VAL A 50 -4.37 0.76 -18.96
N GLN A 51 -4.13 0.43 -17.69
CA GLN A 51 -5.18 0.20 -16.71
C GLN A 51 -5.22 1.35 -15.71
N GLU A 52 -6.41 1.74 -15.27
CA GLU A 52 -6.59 2.68 -14.15
C GLU A 52 -6.73 1.96 -12.80
N THR A 53 -7.27 0.74 -12.84
CA THR A 53 -7.51 -0.10 -11.68
C THR A 53 -7.19 -1.56 -12.00
N ILE A 54 -7.00 -2.34 -10.94
CA ILE A 54 -6.88 -3.79 -11.03
C ILE A 54 -7.58 -4.44 -9.85
N THR A 55 -8.30 -5.52 -10.10
CA THR A 55 -8.94 -6.33 -9.04
C THR A 55 -8.21 -7.65 -8.93
N ILE A 56 -7.75 -7.96 -7.72
CA ILE A 56 -7.07 -9.23 -7.42
C ILE A 56 -7.65 -9.87 -6.16
N ASP A 57 -7.43 -11.18 -6.03
CA ASP A 57 -7.71 -11.88 -4.79
C ASP A 57 -6.49 -11.81 -3.86
N LEU A 58 -6.73 -11.47 -2.61
CA LEU A 58 -5.72 -11.52 -1.54
C LEU A 58 -6.00 -12.71 -0.61
N PRO A 59 -4.99 -13.15 0.17
CA PRO A 59 -5.25 -14.05 1.28
C PRO A 59 -6.22 -13.40 2.28
N GLY A 60 -7.38 -14.02 2.50
CA GLY A 60 -8.38 -13.54 3.46
C GLY A 60 -9.37 -12.48 2.94
N GLU A 61 -9.11 -11.87 1.78
CA GLU A 61 -10.02 -10.90 1.16
C GLU A 61 -10.10 -11.14 -0.35
N LYS A 62 -11.31 -11.35 -0.87
CA LYS A 62 -11.55 -11.63 -2.29
C LYS A 62 -11.98 -10.35 -3.01
N GLN A 63 -11.61 -10.24 -4.29
CA GLN A 63 -12.02 -9.13 -5.16
C GLN A 63 -11.62 -7.74 -4.63
N VAL A 64 -10.37 -7.59 -4.23
CA VAL A 64 -9.82 -6.30 -3.78
C VAL A 64 -9.39 -5.48 -4.98
N THR A 65 -9.94 -4.27 -5.11
CA THR A 65 -9.63 -3.34 -6.19
C THR A 65 -8.60 -2.30 -5.75
N PHE A 66 -7.50 -2.22 -6.50
CA PHE A 66 -6.45 -1.22 -6.33
C PHE A 66 -6.53 -0.18 -7.44
N HIS A 67 -6.34 1.08 -7.08
CA HIS A 67 -6.09 2.15 -8.03
C HIS A 67 -4.60 2.19 -8.39
N LEU A 68 -4.32 2.37 -9.67
CA LEU A 68 -2.96 2.44 -10.19
C LEU A 68 -2.52 3.91 -10.22
N ALA A 69 -1.44 4.22 -9.52
CA ALA A 69 -0.81 5.53 -9.57
C ALA A 69 0.04 5.73 -10.83
N THR A 70 0.58 4.63 -11.35
CA THR A 70 1.26 4.59 -12.65
C THR A 70 0.74 3.38 -13.41
N CYS A 71 0.50 3.51 -14.70
CA CYS A 71 0.43 2.37 -15.63
C CYS A 71 0.80 2.88 -17.02
N ALA A 72 2.03 2.56 -17.46
CA ALA A 72 2.62 3.15 -18.63
C ALA A 72 3.34 2.11 -19.48
N MET A 73 3.15 2.22 -20.80
CA MET A 73 3.87 1.43 -21.79
C MET A 73 5.21 2.09 -22.13
N SER A 74 6.27 1.30 -22.13
CA SER A 74 7.60 1.71 -22.59
C SER A 74 8.25 0.58 -23.36
N ASN A 75 8.57 0.84 -24.63
CA ASN A 75 9.11 -0.15 -25.55
C ASN A 75 8.19 -1.38 -25.63
N SER A 76 8.69 -2.55 -25.19
CA SER A 76 7.98 -3.84 -25.15
C SER A 76 7.63 -4.28 -23.71
N SER A 77 7.47 -3.32 -22.80
CA SER A 77 7.16 -3.56 -21.40
C SER A 77 6.10 -2.59 -20.89
N ILE A 78 5.37 -3.02 -19.88
CA ILE A 78 4.47 -2.17 -19.10
C ILE A 78 5.01 -2.06 -17.68
N THR A 79 5.01 -0.84 -17.13
CA THR A 79 5.22 -0.61 -15.69
C THR A 79 3.96 -0.06 -15.07
N CYS A 80 3.44 -0.73 -14.02
CA CYS A 80 2.34 -0.20 -13.22
C CYS A 80 2.73 -0.10 -11.74
N GLY A 81 2.08 0.78 -11.01
CA GLY A 81 2.42 1.14 -9.64
C GLY A 81 1.21 1.42 -8.77
N VAL A 82 1.29 1.01 -7.50
CA VAL A 82 0.24 1.20 -6.49
C VAL A 82 0.84 1.97 -5.31
N ILE A 83 0.15 3.02 -4.86
CA ILE A 83 0.52 3.72 -3.61
C ILE A 83 0.01 2.90 -2.44
N LYS A 84 0.92 2.49 -1.55
CA LYS A 84 0.56 1.69 -0.39
C LYS A 84 -0.19 2.53 0.66
N ASP A 85 -1.46 2.21 0.90
CA ASP A 85 -2.18 2.66 2.09
C ASP A 85 -1.97 1.66 3.23
N ALA A 86 -1.49 2.11 4.39
CA ALA A 86 -1.22 1.27 5.57
C ALA A 86 -2.34 1.36 6.61
N GLY A 87 -3.40 2.14 6.34
CA GLY A 87 -4.45 2.41 7.31
C GLY A 87 -3.90 3.23 8.48
N ASP A 88 -4.25 2.85 9.70
CA ASP A 88 -3.79 3.53 10.92
C ASP A 88 -2.46 2.96 11.49
N ASP A 89 -1.83 2.00 10.81
CA ASP A 89 -0.54 1.41 11.21
C ASP A 89 0.62 2.41 10.96
N PRO A 90 1.48 2.73 11.95
CA PRO A 90 2.67 3.56 11.77
C PRO A 90 3.78 2.83 10.97
N ASP A 91 3.45 2.41 9.76
CA ASP A 91 4.29 1.68 8.82
C ASP A 91 5.16 2.64 7.99
N VAL A 92 6.47 2.43 8.02
CA VAL A 92 7.47 3.29 7.35
C VAL A 92 7.33 3.33 5.82
N THR A 93 6.65 2.35 5.23
CA THR A 93 6.41 2.24 3.79
C THR A 93 5.03 2.77 3.38
N HIS A 94 4.25 3.33 4.30
CA HIS A 94 3.01 4.04 3.96
C HIS A 94 3.29 5.16 2.94
N GLY A 95 2.45 5.25 1.91
CA GLY A 95 2.58 6.24 0.84
C GLY A 95 3.66 5.91 -0.19
N ALA A 96 4.47 4.86 0.02
CA ALA A 96 5.43 4.42 -0.98
C ALA A 96 4.71 3.89 -2.23
N GLU A 97 5.22 4.24 -3.41
CA GLU A 97 4.76 3.66 -4.65
C GLU A 97 5.47 2.32 -4.90
N ILE A 98 4.70 1.25 -4.93
CA ILE A 98 5.20 -0.09 -5.22
C ILE A 98 4.95 -0.36 -6.70
N ARG A 99 6.03 -0.53 -7.47
CA ARG A 99 6.00 -0.71 -8.92
C ARG A 99 6.43 -2.11 -9.36
N ALA A 100 5.85 -2.57 -10.46
CA ALA A 100 6.27 -3.77 -11.16
C ALA A 100 6.33 -3.51 -12.66
N THR A 101 7.33 -4.08 -13.33
CA THR A 101 7.50 -4.00 -14.79
C THR A 101 7.38 -5.40 -15.38
N VAL A 102 6.55 -5.56 -16.40
CA VAL A 102 6.33 -6.83 -17.11
C VAL A 102 6.59 -6.61 -18.60
N GLY A 103 7.31 -7.53 -19.24
CA GLY A 103 7.64 -7.45 -20.65
C GLY A 103 7.77 -8.83 -21.29
N TRP A 104 7.75 -8.88 -22.61
CA TRP A 104 7.92 -10.13 -23.36
C TRP A 104 9.37 -10.62 -23.31
N GLY A 105 9.56 -11.88 -22.91
CA GLY A 105 10.83 -12.59 -22.99
C GLY A 105 11.01 -13.35 -24.31
N GLY A 106 12.23 -13.78 -24.59
CA GLY A 106 12.56 -14.55 -25.82
C GLY A 106 12.26 -16.05 -25.74
N THR A 107 11.86 -16.57 -24.58
CA THR A 107 11.60 -17.99 -24.35
C THR A 107 10.23 -18.21 -23.72
N PRO A 108 9.53 -19.32 -24.01
CA PRO A 108 8.28 -19.66 -23.33
C PRO A 108 8.46 -19.76 -21.82
N GLY A 109 7.50 -19.23 -21.06
CA GLY A 109 7.47 -19.30 -19.59
C GLY A 109 7.36 -17.93 -18.93
N ILE A 110 7.53 -17.93 -17.60
CA ILE A 110 7.52 -16.72 -16.75
C ILE A 110 8.85 -16.68 -15.99
N THR A 111 9.47 -15.50 -15.91
CA THR A 111 10.65 -15.22 -15.09
C THR A 111 10.33 -14.02 -14.21
N ILE A 112 10.67 -14.10 -12.91
CA ILE A 112 10.38 -13.08 -11.89
C ILE A 112 11.68 -12.58 -11.28
#